data_AF-N6UNI3-F1
#
_entry.id   AF-N6UNI3-F1
#
_cell.length_a   1.000
_cell.length_b   1.000
_cell.length_c   1.000
_cell.angle_alpha   90.00
_cell.angle_beta   90.00
_cell.angle_gamma   90.00
#
_symmetry.space_group_name_H-M   'P 1'
#
loop_
_entity.id
_entity.type
_entity.pdbx_description
1 polymer ?
#
loop_
_entity_poly.entity_id
_entity_poly.type
_entity_poly.pdbx_seq_one_letter_code
_entity_poly.pdbx_strand_id
1 'polypeptide(L)'
;FDIALGIYKVNYDEKNWLLLSKALKSDFTKIPTLNRVQLLADAADLGYVGHQKYDVFFDMLGYLKEETEYLPWKAALGKADALKNYLIRNPIYGVFKNYMTSLLSPIYEKLGGLAMANEENFDKLDKIKFQVLIVSRSCRYGVEKCIEDAKTMFNKWKSAPNDTNPVPKDLRSAVYCTALKNGGENEWNFLWNKYQQSNVATERNSLLNVLGCTREIWLLSRYLEWSLDDTKIRRQDTSTVFGAVAGNDVGYYIAKKFFFDNVNKIFKHLAPNKRRITRYLTSITSHMQDVDELHELSYLIDHNKENFSEVKQGVEQALETVKINIQWQQMHGKSIHDVLQKFSKI
;
A
#
# COMPACT_ATOMS: atom_id res chain seq x y z
N PHE A 1 -9.75 -24.98 21.79
CA PHE A 1 -10.13 -24.02 20.73
C PHE A 1 -9.03 -24.04 19.66
N ASP A 2 -9.11 -24.98 18.72
CA ASP A 2 -8.22 -25.03 17.53
C ASP A 2 -9.09 -24.79 16.30
N ILE A 3 -9.16 -23.53 15.83
CA ILE A 3 -10.08 -23.14 14.73
C ILE A 3 -9.31 -22.63 13.49
N ALA A 4 -8.00 -22.38 13.59
CA ALA A 4 -7.22 -21.82 12.49
C ALA A 4 -6.57 -22.88 11.55
N LEU A 5 -7.15 -24.09 11.44
CA LEU A 5 -6.70 -25.14 10.52
C LEU A 5 -7.64 -25.37 9.32
N GLY A 6 -8.84 -24.78 9.33
CA GLY A 6 -9.84 -24.97 8.28
C GLY A 6 -9.80 -23.90 7.20
N ILE A 7 -10.08 -24.28 5.95
CA ILE A 7 -10.21 -23.36 4.81
C ILE A 7 -11.64 -22.82 4.76
N TYR A 8 -12.01 -22.03 5.76
CA TYR A 8 -13.33 -21.38 5.85
C TYR A 8 -13.26 -20.06 6.62
N LYS A 9 -14.28 -19.23 6.42
CA LYS A 9 -14.53 -17.99 7.17
C LYS A 9 -15.62 -18.25 8.21
N VAL A 10 -15.50 -17.67 9.40
CA VAL A 10 -16.48 -17.84 10.47
C VAL A 10 -17.23 -16.53 10.70
N ASN A 11 -18.56 -16.60 10.57
CA ASN A 11 -19.44 -15.51 10.97
C ASN A 11 -20.14 -15.85 12.28
N TYR A 12 -20.29 -14.86 13.14
CA TYR A 12 -21.06 -14.92 14.38
C TYR A 12 -22.22 -13.92 14.32
N ASP A 13 -23.21 -14.07 15.18
CA ASP A 13 -24.20 -13.03 15.39
C ASP A 13 -23.58 -11.78 16.05
N GLU A 14 -24.29 -10.64 15.98
CA GLU A 14 -23.82 -9.34 16.47
C GLU A 14 -23.40 -9.39 17.95
N LYS A 15 -24.13 -10.09 18.81
CA LYS A 15 -23.81 -10.21 20.23
C LYS A 15 -22.49 -10.94 20.43
N ASN A 16 -22.26 -12.04 19.71
CA ASN A 16 -21.01 -12.79 19.80
C ASN A 16 -19.82 -12.00 19.27
N TRP A 17 -19.98 -11.25 18.17
CA TRP A 17 -18.94 -10.34 17.70
C TRP A 17 -18.55 -9.27 18.74
N LEU A 18 -19.53 -8.67 19.42
CA LEU A 18 -19.29 -7.71 20.49
C LEU A 18 -18.57 -8.35 21.69
N LEU A 19 -18.94 -9.57 22.08
CA LEU A 19 -18.27 -10.31 23.15
C LEU A 19 -16.82 -10.62 22.80
N LEU A 20 -16.54 -11.03 21.56
CA LEU A 20 -15.20 -11.29 21.06
C LEU A 20 -14.35 -10.01 21.02
N SER A 21 -14.90 -8.91 20.52
CA SER A 21 -14.23 -7.60 20.54
C SER A 21 -13.90 -7.15 21.97
N LYS A 22 -14.84 -7.31 22.91
CA LYS A 22 -14.62 -7.01 24.33
C LYS A 22 -13.51 -7.87 24.93
N ALA A 23 -13.50 -9.17 24.63
CA ALA A 23 -12.47 -10.10 25.11
C ALA A 23 -11.07 -9.69 24.62
N LEU A 24 -10.94 -9.34 23.34
CA LEU A 24 -9.70 -8.81 22.75
C LEU A 24 -9.23 -7.54 23.47
N LYS A 25 -10.13 -6.60 23.75
CA LYS A 25 -9.80 -5.34 24.43
C LYS A 25 -9.46 -5.51 25.91
N SER A 26 -10.03 -6.51 26.58
CA SER A 26 -9.79 -6.74 28.00
C SER A 26 -8.53 -7.56 28.27
N ASP A 27 -8.34 -8.65 27.52
CA ASP A 27 -7.25 -9.60 27.71
C ASP A 27 -7.13 -10.48 26.46
N PHE A 28 -6.47 -9.93 25.43
CA PHE A 28 -6.30 -10.60 24.15
C PHE A 28 -5.51 -11.92 24.27
N THR A 29 -4.72 -12.12 25.33
CA THR A 29 -3.88 -13.31 25.50
C THR A 29 -4.70 -14.58 25.73
N LYS A 30 -5.95 -14.46 26.18
CA LYS A 30 -6.90 -15.56 26.30
C LYS A 30 -7.36 -16.13 24.96
N ILE A 31 -7.19 -15.38 23.86
CA ILE A 31 -7.51 -15.83 22.51
C ILE A 31 -6.18 -16.15 21.82
N PRO A 32 -5.95 -17.39 21.34
CA PRO A 32 -4.70 -17.76 20.67
C PRO A 32 -4.38 -16.85 19.47
N THR A 33 -3.11 -16.63 19.17
CA THR A 33 -2.62 -15.71 18.13
C THR A 33 -3.29 -15.92 16.78
N LEU A 34 -3.38 -17.18 16.33
CA LEU A 34 -4.00 -17.52 15.04
C LEU A 34 -5.50 -17.27 15.03
N ASN A 35 -6.18 -17.40 16.16
CA ASN A 35 -7.59 -17.04 16.29
C ASN A 35 -7.77 -15.52 16.22
N ARG A 36 -6.87 -14.72 16.81
CA ARG A 36 -6.91 -13.26 16.68
C ARG A 36 -6.71 -12.81 15.22
N VAL A 37 -5.76 -13.46 14.51
CA VAL A 37 -5.58 -13.30 13.07
C VAL A 37 -6.87 -13.59 12.31
N GLN A 38 -7.51 -14.72 12.58
CA GLN A 38 -8.75 -15.12 11.91
C GLN A 38 -9.89 -14.13 12.21
N LEU A 39 -10.08 -13.72 13.47
CA LEU A 39 -11.12 -12.77 13.85
C LEU A 39 -10.99 -11.45 13.09
N LEU A 40 -9.77 -10.88 13.02
CA LEU A 40 -9.50 -9.64 12.29
C LEU A 40 -9.73 -9.80 10.78
N ALA A 41 -9.27 -10.91 10.21
CA ALA A 41 -9.42 -11.18 8.78
C ALA A 41 -10.90 -11.41 8.40
N ASP A 42 -11.62 -12.19 9.20
CA ASP A 42 -13.00 -12.58 8.93
C ASP A 42 -13.94 -11.40 9.15
N ALA A 43 -13.74 -10.58 10.20
CA ALA A 43 -14.52 -9.35 10.39
C ALA A 43 -14.40 -8.40 9.18
N ALA A 44 -13.20 -8.22 8.63
CA ALA A 44 -13.00 -7.40 7.44
C ALA A 44 -13.59 -8.01 6.16
N ASP A 45 -13.39 -9.31 5.95
CA ASP A 45 -13.84 -10.01 4.74
C ASP A 45 -15.37 -10.15 4.71
N LEU A 46 -15.99 -10.46 5.84
CA LEU A 46 -17.46 -10.48 5.99
C LEU A 46 -18.04 -9.08 5.83
N GLY A 47 -17.34 -8.05 6.30
CA GLY A 47 -17.63 -6.65 6.00
C GLY A 47 -17.65 -6.35 4.51
N TYR A 48 -16.61 -6.81 3.80
CA TYR A 48 -16.42 -6.61 2.37
C TYR A 48 -17.50 -7.26 1.49
N VAL A 49 -18.00 -8.44 1.88
CA VAL A 49 -19.08 -9.13 1.13
C VAL A 49 -20.48 -8.76 1.65
N GLY A 50 -20.60 -7.87 2.64
CA GLY A 50 -21.88 -7.43 3.20
C GLY A 50 -22.58 -8.43 4.13
N HIS A 51 -21.89 -9.50 4.57
CA HIS A 51 -22.40 -10.43 5.58
C HIS A 51 -22.21 -9.95 7.02
N GLN A 52 -21.43 -8.88 7.19
CA GLN A 52 -21.32 -8.17 8.46
C GLN A 52 -21.14 -6.67 8.22
N LYS A 53 -21.40 -5.85 9.24
CA LYS A 53 -21.09 -4.41 9.22
C LYS A 53 -19.60 -4.17 9.48
N TYR A 54 -19.04 -3.15 8.83
CA TYR A 54 -17.64 -2.74 9.03
C TYR A 54 -17.34 -2.20 10.43
N ASP A 55 -18.36 -1.81 11.20
CA ASP A 55 -18.21 -1.38 12.59
C ASP A 55 -17.52 -2.42 13.45
N VAL A 56 -17.81 -3.70 13.26
CA VAL A 56 -17.16 -4.82 13.97
C VAL A 56 -15.66 -4.82 13.72
N PHE A 57 -15.24 -4.67 12.45
CA PHE A 57 -13.83 -4.64 12.11
C PHE A 57 -13.12 -3.43 12.75
N PHE A 58 -13.67 -2.22 12.62
CA PHE A 58 -13.09 -1.02 13.21
C PHE A 58 -13.09 -1.04 14.75
N ASP A 59 -14.11 -1.64 15.37
CA ASP A 59 -14.17 -1.81 16.80
C ASP A 59 -13.08 -2.76 17.30
N MET A 60 -12.85 -3.87 16.59
CA MET A 60 -11.77 -4.81 16.89
C MET A 60 -10.40 -4.18 16.71
N LEU A 61 -10.15 -3.41 15.65
CA LEU A 61 -8.86 -2.76 15.43
C LEU A 61 -8.38 -1.96 16.66
N GLY A 62 -9.30 -1.44 17.48
CA GLY A 62 -8.96 -0.71 18.71
C GLY A 62 -8.11 -1.49 19.72
N TYR A 63 -8.19 -2.83 19.77
CA TYR A 63 -7.38 -3.63 20.71
C TYR A 63 -5.90 -3.68 20.32
N LEU A 64 -5.56 -3.43 19.03
CA LEU A 64 -4.21 -3.61 18.52
C LEU A 64 -3.17 -2.71 19.21
N LYS A 65 -3.61 -1.60 19.85
CA LYS A 65 -2.72 -0.77 20.68
C LYS A 65 -1.95 -1.57 21.73
N GLU A 66 -2.55 -2.65 22.24
CA GLU A 66 -1.95 -3.55 23.22
C GLU A 66 -1.28 -4.78 22.61
N GLU A 67 -1.58 -5.11 21.35
CA GLU A 67 -1.09 -6.30 20.66
C GLU A 67 0.42 -6.24 20.41
N THR A 68 1.13 -7.31 20.76
CA THR A 68 2.59 -7.41 20.65
C THR A 68 3.06 -8.41 19.61
N GLU A 69 2.16 -9.19 19.01
CA GLU A 69 2.54 -10.23 18.05
C GLU A 69 2.42 -9.75 16.60
N TYR A 70 3.35 -10.20 15.77
CA TYR A 70 3.43 -9.81 14.35
C TYR A 70 2.19 -10.19 13.53
N LEU A 71 1.68 -11.41 13.72
CA LEU A 71 0.67 -11.98 12.83
C LEU A 71 -0.68 -11.24 12.89
N PRO A 72 -1.24 -10.91 14.07
CA PRO A 72 -2.48 -10.13 14.14
C PRO A 72 -2.34 -8.73 13.52
N TRP A 73 -1.23 -8.05 13.78
CA TRP A 73 -0.91 -6.76 13.12
C TRP A 73 -0.83 -6.88 11.61
N LYS A 74 -0.18 -7.94 11.09
CA LYS A 74 -0.09 -8.19 9.64
C LYS A 74 -1.48 -8.40 9.03
N ALA A 75 -2.35 -9.16 9.69
CA ALA A 75 -3.71 -9.41 9.23
C ALA A 75 -4.53 -8.11 9.19
N ALA A 76 -4.55 -7.37 10.30
CA ALA A 76 -5.27 -6.11 10.43
C ALA A 76 -4.81 -5.06 9.40
N LEU A 77 -3.49 -4.80 9.32
CA LEU A 77 -2.95 -3.80 8.42
C LEU A 77 -3.10 -4.20 6.95
N GLY A 78 -3.06 -5.50 6.63
CA GLY A 78 -3.37 -5.98 5.28
C GLY A 78 -4.80 -5.65 4.86
N LYS A 79 -5.77 -5.84 5.75
CA LYS A 79 -7.19 -5.49 5.50
C LYS A 79 -7.42 -3.98 5.46
N ALA A 80 -6.79 -3.23 6.36
CA ALA A 80 -6.84 -1.76 6.36
C ALA A 80 -6.20 -1.16 5.10
N ASP A 81 -5.09 -1.73 4.61
CA ASP A 81 -4.44 -1.31 3.37
C ASP A 81 -5.32 -1.59 2.14
N ALA A 82 -6.05 -2.71 2.11
CA ALA A 82 -7.04 -2.97 1.07
C ALA A 82 -8.18 -1.94 1.12
N LEU A 83 -8.66 -1.61 2.32
CA LEU A 83 -9.68 -0.59 2.52
C LEU A 83 -9.21 0.81 2.11
N LYS A 84 -7.92 1.14 2.33
CA LYS A 84 -7.32 2.40 1.86
C LYS A 84 -7.59 2.63 0.38
N ASN A 85 -7.47 1.61 -0.47
CA ASN A 85 -7.63 1.77 -1.91
C ASN A 85 -9.01 2.32 -2.27
N TYR A 86 -10.05 1.91 -1.54
CA TYR A 86 -11.42 2.41 -1.67
C TYR A 86 -11.64 3.81 -1.09
N LEU A 87 -10.87 4.17 -0.06
CA LEU A 87 -11.08 5.41 0.68
C LEU A 87 -10.20 6.57 0.21
N ILE A 88 -9.06 6.33 -0.43
CA ILE A 88 -8.03 7.34 -0.70
C ILE A 88 -8.51 8.58 -1.47
N ARG A 89 -9.56 8.44 -2.29
CA ARG A 89 -10.19 9.53 -3.06
C ARG A 89 -11.48 10.07 -2.43
N ASN A 90 -11.94 9.48 -1.32
CA ASN A 90 -13.13 9.90 -0.59
C ASN A 90 -12.80 11.00 0.44
N PRO A 91 -13.66 12.02 0.63
CA PRO A 91 -13.46 13.05 1.67
C PRO A 91 -13.23 12.50 3.09
N ILE A 92 -13.77 11.32 3.43
CA ILE A 92 -13.59 10.70 4.76
C ILE A 92 -12.17 10.17 5.00
N TYR A 93 -11.33 10.12 3.97
CA TYR A 93 -9.98 9.57 4.06
C TYR A 93 -9.14 10.22 5.15
N GLY A 94 -9.30 11.53 5.37
CA GLY A 94 -8.60 12.24 6.44
C GLY A 94 -8.85 11.63 7.81
N VAL A 95 -10.10 11.26 8.09
CA VAL A 95 -10.49 10.63 9.36
C VAL A 95 -9.92 9.21 9.46
N PHE A 96 -10.00 8.42 8.39
CA PHE A 96 -9.38 7.09 8.35
C PHE A 96 -7.87 7.16 8.60
N LYS A 97 -7.19 8.10 7.94
CA LYS A 97 -5.76 8.33 8.12
C LYS A 97 -5.43 8.69 9.58
N ASN A 98 -6.17 9.62 10.19
CA ASN A 98 -5.96 10.01 11.59
C ASN A 98 -6.19 8.84 12.56
N TYR A 99 -7.25 8.05 12.33
CA TYR A 99 -7.51 6.83 13.09
C TYR A 99 -6.32 5.86 13.01
N MET A 100 -5.84 5.56 11.80
CA MET A 100 -4.67 4.68 11.60
C MET A 100 -3.40 5.23 12.25
N THR A 101 -3.16 6.55 12.16
CA THR A 101 -2.04 7.20 12.84
C THR A 101 -2.15 7.01 14.36
N SER A 102 -3.33 7.25 14.96
CA SER A 102 -3.55 7.05 16.41
C SER A 102 -3.35 5.61 16.87
N LEU A 103 -3.57 4.65 15.97
CA LEU A 103 -3.38 3.23 16.23
C LEU A 103 -1.90 2.82 16.14
N LEU A 104 -1.17 3.43 15.19
CA LEU A 104 0.21 3.08 14.86
C LEU A 104 1.26 3.80 15.71
N SER A 105 0.98 5.02 16.21
CA SER A 105 1.95 5.78 17.00
C SER A 105 2.48 5.02 18.23
N PRO A 106 1.63 4.43 19.09
CA PRO A 106 2.12 3.76 20.30
C PRO A 106 3.02 2.55 20.00
N ILE A 107 2.63 1.74 19.00
CA ILE A 107 3.40 0.55 18.64
C ILE A 107 4.73 0.90 17.93
N TYR A 108 4.75 2.01 17.16
CA TYR A 108 5.98 2.51 16.54
C TYR A 108 7.03 2.85 17.59
N GLU A 109 6.63 3.58 18.63
CA GLU A 109 7.50 3.95 19.75
C GLU A 109 7.92 2.74 20.57
N LYS A 110 6.97 1.85 20.89
CA LYS A 110 7.22 0.61 21.64
C LYS A 110 8.24 -0.31 20.97
N LEU A 111 8.28 -0.33 19.63
CA LEU A 111 9.25 -1.11 18.85
C LEU A 111 10.58 -0.39 18.62
N GLY A 112 10.79 0.82 19.17
CA GLY A 112 12.03 1.56 19.04
C GLY A 112 12.22 2.26 17.68
N GLY A 113 11.14 2.45 16.91
CA GLY A 113 11.16 3.15 15.63
C GLY A 113 12.11 2.50 14.61
N LEU A 114 13.07 3.27 14.10
CA LEU A 114 14.07 2.80 13.12
C LEU A 114 15.27 2.07 13.73
N ALA A 115 15.39 2.04 15.06
CA ALA A 115 16.48 1.33 15.73
C ALA A 115 16.22 -0.18 15.65
N MET A 116 16.86 -0.86 14.70
CA MET A 116 16.76 -2.31 14.58
C MET A 116 17.38 -2.97 15.83
N ALA A 117 16.70 -3.97 16.40
CA ALA A 117 17.26 -4.75 17.49
C ALA A 117 18.61 -5.39 17.07
N ASN A 118 19.61 -5.36 17.97
CA ASN A 118 20.94 -5.90 17.73
C ASN A 118 20.89 -7.37 17.28
N GLU A 119 21.83 -7.74 16.42
CA GLU A 119 21.75 -8.91 15.54
C GLU A 119 21.87 -10.30 16.20
N GLU A 120 21.92 -10.40 17.52
CA GLU A 120 22.53 -11.55 18.23
C GLU A 120 21.59 -12.71 18.66
N ASN A 121 20.29 -12.74 18.34
CA ASN A 121 19.40 -13.84 18.77
C ASN A 121 18.50 -14.42 17.68
N PHE A 122 18.31 -15.75 17.68
CA PHE A 122 17.57 -16.56 16.68
C PHE A 122 16.06 -16.26 16.57
N ASP A 123 15.46 -15.61 17.58
CA ASP A 123 14.06 -15.14 17.59
C ASP A 123 13.86 -13.86 16.72
N LYS A 124 14.66 -13.74 15.64
CA LYS A 124 15.00 -12.51 14.90
C LYS A 124 14.01 -12.15 13.81
N LEU A 125 13.52 -13.15 13.08
CA LEU A 125 12.85 -12.90 11.81
C LEU A 125 11.48 -12.27 12.00
N ASP A 126 10.70 -12.74 12.97
CA ASP A 126 9.37 -12.19 13.21
C ASP A 126 9.44 -10.81 13.87
N LYS A 127 10.45 -10.53 14.70
CA LYS A 127 10.74 -9.18 15.20
C LYS A 127 11.13 -8.22 14.09
N ILE A 128 12.03 -8.62 13.19
CA ILE A 128 12.39 -7.80 12.01
C ILE A 128 11.16 -7.55 11.15
N LYS A 129 10.39 -8.58 10.80
CA LYS A 129 9.15 -8.43 10.01
C LYS A 129 8.15 -7.51 10.70
N PHE A 130 8.03 -7.59 12.02
CA PHE A 130 7.13 -6.75 12.77
C PHE A 130 7.55 -5.29 12.75
N GLN A 131 8.83 -5.01 12.99
CA GLN A 131 9.38 -3.67 12.90
C GLN A 131 9.24 -3.09 11.48
N VAL A 132 9.59 -3.85 10.44
CA VAL A 132 9.43 -3.44 9.04
C VAL A 132 7.97 -3.13 8.71
N LEU A 133 7.04 -3.97 9.17
CA LEU A 133 5.60 -3.78 8.99
C LEU A 133 5.14 -2.46 9.63
N ILE A 134 5.47 -2.25 10.90
CA ILE A 134 5.05 -1.07 11.67
C ILE A 134 5.70 0.19 11.11
N VAL A 135 7.02 0.23 10.92
CA VAL A 135 7.73 1.38 10.33
C VAL A 135 7.13 1.76 8.97
N SER A 136 6.92 0.76 8.10
CA SER A 136 6.34 1.00 6.77
C SER A 136 4.95 1.64 6.86
N ARG A 137 4.07 1.14 7.74
CA ARG A 137 2.70 1.66 7.85
C ARG A 137 2.65 2.98 8.61
N SER A 138 3.41 3.12 9.68
CA SER A 138 3.52 4.37 10.45
C SER A 138 3.95 5.53 9.55
N CYS A 139 4.99 5.35 8.75
CA CYS A 139 5.43 6.37 7.80
C CYS A 139 4.41 6.61 6.67
N ARG A 140 3.73 5.56 6.18
CA ARG A 140 2.71 5.68 5.12
C ARG A 140 1.49 6.49 5.57
N TYR A 141 0.99 6.23 6.79
CA TYR A 141 -0.16 6.94 7.38
C TYR A 141 0.23 8.27 8.02
N GLY A 142 1.52 8.53 8.21
CA GLY A 142 2.05 9.83 8.59
C GLY A 142 2.18 10.03 10.09
N VAL A 143 2.58 8.99 10.82
CA VAL A 143 3.10 9.13 12.19
C VAL A 143 4.30 10.07 12.15
N GLU A 144 4.20 11.20 12.84
CA GLU A 144 5.17 12.30 12.78
C GLU A 144 6.58 11.84 13.14
N LYS A 145 6.72 11.05 14.21
CA LYS A 145 8.01 10.50 14.64
C LYS A 145 8.66 9.63 13.55
N CYS A 146 7.88 8.81 12.84
CA CYS A 146 8.40 8.00 11.73
C CYS A 146 8.94 8.88 10.59
N ILE A 147 8.23 9.96 10.27
CA ILE A 147 8.67 10.91 9.25
C ILE A 147 9.96 11.60 9.68
N GLU A 148 10.05 12.08 10.93
CA GLU A 148 11.23 12.73 11.49
C GLU A 148 12.46 11.81 11.47
N ASP A 149 12.30 10.58 11.98
CA ASP A 149 13.39 9.59 12.05
C ASP A 149 13.87 9.23 10.64
N ALA A 150 12.94 9.01 9.70
CA ALA A 150 13.27 8.69 8.31
C ALA A 150 14.02 9.83 7.62
N LYS A 151 13.56 11.07 7.79
CA LYS A 151 14.24 12.26 7.25
C LYS A 151 15.64 12.43 7.84
N THR A 152 15.79 12.24 9.14
CA THR A 152 17.07 12.36 9.84
C THR A 152 18.07 11.31 9.33
N MET A 153 17.65 10.05 9.27
CA MET A 153 18.51 8.96 8.81
C MET A 153 18.87 9.08 7.33
N PHE A 154 17.92 9.50 6.50
CA PHE A 154 18.17 9.77 5.08
C PHE A 154 19.14 10.94 4.88
N ASN A 155 18.96 12.04 5.61
CA ASN A 155 19.82 13.21 5.51
C ASN A 155 21.25 12.90 5.97
N LYS A 156 21.42 12.08 7.01
CA LYS A 156 22.73 11.57 7.43
C LYS A 156 23.45 10.82 6.32
N TRP A 157 22.71 9.99 5.56
CA TRP A 157 23.29 9.32 4.39
C TRP A 157 23.60 10.31 3.26
N LYS A 158 22.69 11.25 2.98
CA LYS A 158 22.88 12.25 1.93
C LYS A 158 24.08 13.15 2.18
N SER A 159 24.37 13.51 3.43
CA SER A 159 25.51 14.36 3.81
C SER A 159 26.87 13.67 3.66
N ALA A 160 26.91 12.34 3.72
CA ALA A 160 28.12 11.54 3.58
C ALA A 160 27.86 10.39 2.58
N PRO A 161 27.71 10.71 1.28
CA PRO A 161 27.17 9.77 0.30
C PRO A 161 28.12 8.63 -0.06
N ASN A 162 29.41 8.79 0.26
CA ASN A 162 30.45 7.78 0.05
C ASN A 162 30.63 6.86 1.25
N ASP A 163 30.03 7.18 2.39
CA ASP A 163 30.08 6.35 3.59
C ASP A 163 29.10 5.18 3.48
N THR A 164 29.29 4.21 4.36
CA THR A 164 28.34 3.10 4.53
C THR A 164 26.95 3.65 4.79
N ASN A 165 26.00 3.25 3.94
CA ASN A 165 24.62 3.67 4.06
C ASN A 165 24.06 3.27 5.44
N PRO A 166 23.71 4.25 6.30
CA PRO A 166 23.28 4.01 7.67
C PRO A 166 21.87 3.41 7.76
N VAL A 167 21.12 3.37 6.65
CA VAL A 167 19.74 2.86 6.62
C VAL A 167 19.76 1.32 6.57
N PRO A 168 19.18 0.63 7.58
CA PRO A 168 19.07 -0.83 7.59
C PRO A 168 18.38 -1.33 6.33
N LYS A 169 18.90 -2.42 5.75
CA LYS A 169 18.46 -2.93 4.43
C LYS A 169 16.94 -3.12 4.35
N ASP A 170 16.34 -3.70 5.39
CA ASP A 170 14.90 -3.97 5.45
C ASP A 170 14.02 -2.71 5.58
N LEU A 171 14.59 -1.61 6.08
CA LEU A 171 13.88 -0.34 6.27
C LEU A 171 14.08 0.65 5.11
N ARG A 172 15.00 0.38 4.18
CA ARG A 172 15.34 1.28 3.06
C ARG A 172 14.11 1.73 2.28
N SER A 173 13.23 0.81 1.91
CA SER A 173 12.02 1.15 1.15
C SER A 173 11.15 2.16 1.89
N ALA A 174 10.94 1.98 3.20
CA ALA A 174 10.14 2.90 4.00
C ALA A 174 10.84 4.25 4.19
N VAL A 175 12.12 4.25 4.55
CA VAL A 175 12.90 5.47 4.80
C VAL A 175 13.04 6.31 3.53
N TYR A 176 13.43 5.69 2.41
CA TYR A 176 13.60 6.39 1.13
C TYR A 176 12.29 6.97 0.61
N CYS A 177 11.22 6.16 0.61
CA CYS A 177 9.91 6.62 0.17
C CYS A 177 9.41 7.80 1.03
N THR A 178 9.64 7.74 2.34
CA THR A 178 9.25 8.81 3.27
C THR A 178 10.07 10.08 3.06
N ALA A 179 11.37 9.96 2.83
CA ALA A 179 12.25 11.09 2.50
C ALA A 179 11.82 11.76 1.20
N LEU A 180 11.49 10.99 0.15
CA LEU A 180 11.00 11.53 -1.12
C LEU A 180 9.62 12.17 -1.02
N LYS A 181 8.71 11.58 -0.23
CA LYS A 181 7.35 12.11 -0.03
C LYS A 181 7.36 13.46 0.71
N ASN A 182 8.39 13.73 1.51
CA ASN A 182 8.54 14.93 2.34
C ASN A 182 9.78 15.78 1.99
N GLY A 183 10.37 15.52 0.82
CA GLY A 183 11.52 16.22 0.27
C GLY A 183 11.18 16.79 -1.10
N GLY A 184 12.22 17.17 -1.86
CA GLY A 184 12.05 17.74 -3.21
C GLY A 184 12.98 17.07 -4.21
N GLU A 185 13.38 17.87 -5.21
CA GLU A 185 14.26 17.41 -6.29
C GLU A 185 15.62 16.91 -5.79
N ASN A 186 16.18 17.50 -4.74
CA ASN A 186 17.50 17.12 -4.22
C ASN A 186 17.52 15.67 -3.71
N GLU A 187 16.52 15.29 -2.91
CA GLU A 187 16.38 13.92 -2.41
C GLU A 187 16.14 12.93 -3.56
N TRP A 188 15.36 13.34 -4.56
CA TRP A 188 15.04 12.53 -5.73
C TRP A 188 16.27 12.28 -6.61
N ASN A 189 17.00 13.34 -6.96
CA ASN A 189 18.22 13.26 -7.77
C ASN A 189 19.31 12.45 -7.05
N PHE A 190 19.39 12.54 -5.72
CA PHE A 190 20.31 11.72 -4.94
C PHE A 190 20.03 10.21 -5.13
N LEU A 191 18.78 9.77 -4.96
CA LEU A 191 18.41 8.36 -5.16
C LEU A 191 18.48 7.93 -6.62
N TRP A 192 18.19 8.83 -7.56
CA TRP A 192 18.39 8.58 -8.98
C TRP A 192 19.86 8.31 -9.33
N ASN A 193 20.78 9.11 -8.78
CA ASN A 193 22.22 8.89 -8.95
C ASN A 193 22.66 7.55 -8.34
N LYS A 194 22.12 7.18 -7.16
CA LYS A 194 22.37 5.85 -6.57
C LYS A 194 21.82 4.72 -7.43
N TYR A 195 20.68 4.90 -8.11
CA TYR A 195 20.16 3.94 -9.08
C TYR A 195 21.10 3.78 -10.26
N GLN A 196 21.64 4.87 -10.80
CA GLN A 196 22.58 4.83 -11.92
C GLN A 196 23.90 4.15 -11.56
N GLN A 197 24.40 4.35 -10.33
CA GLN A 197 25.65 3.78 -9.84
C GLN A 197 25.54 2.31 -9.38
N SER A 198 24.35 1.86 -8.98
CA SER A 198 24.18 0.50 -8.45
C SER A 198 24.27 -0.57 -9.53
N ASN A 199 25.10 -1.58 -9.29
CA ASN A 199 25.21 -2.80 -10.08
C ASN A 199 24.36 -3.96 -9.53
N VAL A 200 23.68 -3.77 -8.39
CA VAL A 200 22.89 -4.81 -7.73
C VAL A 200 21.43 -4.73 -8.18
N ALA A 201 20.95 -5.77 -8.87
CA ALA A 201 19.61 -5.78 -9.46
C ALA A 201 18.48 -5.55 -8.44
N THR A 202 18.59 -6.12 -7.24
CA THR A 202 17.59 -5.95 -6.16
C THR A 202 17.55 -4.53 -5.63
N GLU A 203 18.71 -3.89 -5.46
CA GLU A 203 18.81 -2.49 -5.05
C GLU A 203 18.25 -1.56 -6.13
N ARG A 204 18.61 -1.78 -7.39
CA ARG A 204 18.04 -1.02 -8.53
C ARG A 204 16.52 -1.09 -8.55
N ASN A 205 15.95 -2.28 -8.40
CA ASN A 205 14.50 -2.46 -8.37
C ASN A 205 13.85 -1.76 -7.17
N SER A 206 14.47 -1.81 -5.99
CA SER A 206 14.00 -1.08 -4.81
C SER A 206 14.04 0.43 -5.05
N LEU A 207 15.12 0.95 -5.64
CA LEU A 207 15.27 2.37 -5.98
C LEU A 207 14.21 2.84 -6.98
N LEU A 208 13.92 2.04 -8.02
CA LEU A 208 12.85 2.36 -8.97
C LEU A 208 11.46 2.44 -8.31
N ASN A 209 11.18 1.57 -7.34
CA ASN A 209 9.91 1.63 -6.61
C ASN A 209 9.80 2.90 -5.76
N VAL A 210 10.86 3.27 -5.03
CA VAL A 210 10.80 4.42 -4.12
C VAL A 210 10.81 5.76 -4.85
N LEU A 211 11.44 5.86 -6.03
CA LEU A 211 11.48 7.10 -6.83
C LEU A 211 10.07 7.59 -7.23
N GLY A 212 9.08 6.70 -7.28
CA GLY A 212 7.67 7.06 -7.47
C GLY A 212 6.98 7.69 -6.25
N CYS A 213 7.63 7.72 -5.07
CA CYS A 213 7.04 8.26 -3.84
C CYS A 213 7.07 9.79 -3.71
N THR A 214 7.77 10.50 -4.59
CA THR A 214 7.78 11.98 -4.57
C THR A 214 6.37 12.54 -4.82
N ARG A 215 6.11 13.74 -4.30
CA ARG A 215 4.87 14.49 -4.56
C ARG A 215 5.03 15.57 -5.62
N GLU A 216 6.25 15.77 -6.12
CA GLU A 216 6.54 16.73 -7.19
C GLU A 216 5.96 16.22 -8.52
N ILE A 217 4.89 16.86 -8.98
CA ILE A 217 4.13 16.47 -10.18
C ILE A 217 5.06 16.36 -11.40
N TRP A 218 5.94 17.35 -11.59
CA TRP A 218 6.83 17.41 -12.74
C TRP A 218 7.90 16.30 -12.71
N LEU A 219 8.35 15.87 -11.52
CA LEU A 219 9.27 14.73 -11.36
C LEU A 219 8.57 13.42 -11.73
N LEU A 220 7.33 13.22 -11.27
CA LEU A 220 6.55 12.03 -11.63
C LEU A 220 6.29 11.96 -13.14
N SER A 221 5.92 13.07 -13.77
CA SER A 221 5.74 13.15 -15.23
C SER A 221 7.04 12.84 -15.99
N ARG A 222 8.16 13.46 -15.59
CA ARG A 222 9.49 13.18 -16.17
C ARG A 222 9.87 11.71 -16.01
N TYR A 223 9.56 11.13 -14.85
CA TYR A 223 9.89 9.75 -14.55
C TYR A 223 9.10 8.74 -15.40
N LEU A 224 7.82 9.03 -15.68
CA LEU A 224 7.00 8.26 -16.62
C LEU A 224 7.53 8.35 -18.05
N GLU A 225 7.97 9.52 -18.53
CA GLU A 225 8.61 9.62 -19.85
C GLU A 225 9.91 8.81 -19.92
N TRP A 226 10.77 8.90 -18.89
CA TRP A 226 11.98 8.09 -18.80
C TRP A 226 11.70 6.58 -18.77
N SER A 227 10.53 6.17 -18.29
CA SER A 227 10.15 4.75 -18.25
C SER A 227 10.02 4.12 -19.65
N LEU A 228 9.86 4.94 -20.70
CA LEU A 228 9.80 4.50 -22.10
C LEU A 228 11.09 4.79 -22.88
N ASP A 229 12.14 5.25 -22.20
CA ASP A 229 13.48 5.52 -22.75
C ASP A 229 14.48 4.47 -22.26
N ASP A 230 14.88 3.57 -23.18
CA ASP A 230 15.80 2.46 -22.91
C ASP A 230 17.20 2.94 -22.46
N THR A 231 17.57 4.21 -22.70
CA THR A 231 18.83 4.79 -22.21
C THR A 231 18.78 5.17 -20.74
N LYS A 232 17.58 5.31 -20.17
CA LYS A 232 17.35 5.71 -18.77
C LYS A 232 16.91 4.53 -17.91
N ILE A 233 15.89 3.80 -18.38
CA ILE A 233 15.27 2.68 -17.67
C ILE A 233 15.21 1.49 -18.61
N ARG A 234 15.61 0.32 -18.11
CA ARG A 234 15.53 -0.91 -18.89
C ARG A 234 14.06 -1.19 -19.20
N ARG A 235 13.76 -1.56 -20.45
CA ARG A 235 12.43 -2.02 -20.89
C ARG A 235 11.73 -2.97 -19.93
N GLN A 236 12.47 -3.84 -19.27
CA GLN A 236 11.88 -4.82 -18.35
C GLN A 236 11.38 -4.22 -17.02
N ASP A 237 11.86 -3.04 -16.65
CA ASP A 237 11.56 -2.35 -15.40
C ASP A 237 10.51 -1.23 -15.57
N THR A 238 10.10 -0.93 -16.81
CA THR A 238 9.11 0.12 -17.14
C THR A 238 7.80 -0.04 -16.37
N SER A 239 7.29 -1.27 -16.24
CA SER A 239 6.07 -1.55 -15.46
C SER A 239 6.23 -1.30 -13.97
N THR A 240 7.45 -1.45 -13.44
CA THR A 240 7.77 -1.16 -12.03
C THR A 240 7.69 0.34 -11.78
N VAL A 241 8.26 1.14 -12.69
CA VAL A 241 8.20 2.60 -12.64
C VAL A 241 6.76 3.09 -12.74
N PHE A 242 6.00 2.58 -13.72
CA PHE A 242 4.60 2.93 -13.86
C PHE A 242 3.79 2.58 -12.60
N GLY A 243 3.94 1.35 -12.07
CA GLY A 243 3.26 0.93 -10.85
C GLY A 243 3.62 1.78 -9.63
N ALA A 244 4.89 2.20 -9.51
CA ALA A 244 5.34 3.07 -8.43
C ALA A 244 4.69 4.45 -8.49
N VAL A 245 4.55 5.04 -9.68
CA VAL A 245 3.87 6.34 -9.86
C VAL A 245 2.35 6.18 -9.71
N ALA A 246 1.76 5.12 -10.27
CA ALA A 246 0.33 4.86 -10.17
C ALA A 246 -0.14 4.59 -8.74
N GLY A 247 0.70 3.97 -7.90
CA GLY A 247 0.42 3.73 -6.48
C GLY A 247 0.63 4.94 -5.57
N ASN A 248 1.09 6.08 -6.11
CA ASN A 248 1.27 7.33 -5.39
C ASN A 248 -0.07 8.10 -5.29
N ASP A 249 -0.35 8.68 -4.12
CA ASP A 249 -1.61 9.38 -3.84
C ASP A 249 -1.91 10.53 -4.86
N VAL A 250 -0.88 11.22 -5.35
CA VAL A 250 -0.98 12.26 -6.41
C VAL A 250 -0.63 11.68 -7.78
N GLY A 251 0.32 10.75 -7.83
CA GLY A 251 0.83 10.16 -9.07
C GLY A 251 -0.17 9.29 -9.82
N TYR A 252 -1.20 8.74 -9.15
CA TYR A 252 -2.27 7.98 -9.81
C TYR A 252 -2.86 8.74 -11.00
N TYR A 253 -3.25 10.01 -10.82
CA TYR A 253 -3.88 10.81 -11.87
C TYR A 253 -2.91 11.08 -13.03
N ILE A 254 -1.63 11.31 -12.71
CA ILE A 254 -0.56 11.53 -13.70
C ILE A 254 -0.32 10.25 -14.51
N ALA A 255 -0.23 9.10 -13.84
CA ALA A 255 -0.02 7.80 -14.47
C ALA A 255 -1.23 7.38 -15.32
N LYS A 256 -2.46 7.58 -14.83
CA LYS A 256 -3.69 7.34 -15.60
C LYS A 256 -3.67 8.16 -16.88
N LYS A 257 -3.48 9.48 -16.78
CA LYS A 257 -3.40 10.35 -17.96
C LYS A 257 -2.30 9.90 -18.93
N PHE A 258 -1.09 9.67 -18.42
CA PHE A 258 0.04 9.21 -19.23
C PHE A 258 -0.27 7.91 -19.97
N PHE A 259 -0.91 6.94 -19.30
CA PHE A 259 -1.30 5.66 -19.92
C PHE A 259 -2.30 5.86 -21.06
N PHE A 260 -3.35 6.64 -20.83
CA PHE A 260 -4.39 6.90 -21.84
C PHE A 260 -3.82 7.65 -23.04
N ASP A 261 -2.99 8.66 -22.81
CA ASP A 261 -2.38 9.47 -23.86
C ASP A 261 -1.32 8.70 -24.68
N ASN A 262 -0.66 7.71 -24.07
CA ASN A 262 0.51 7.04 -24.66
C ASN A 262 0.34 5.53 -24.89
N VAL A 263 -0.87 4.99 -24.81
CA VAL A 263 -1.12 3.53 -24.85
C VAL A 263 -0.41 2.82 -26.01
N ASN A 264 -0.44 3.41 -27.21
CA ASN A 264 0.23 2.87 -28.40
C ASN A 264 1.77 2.91 -28.31
N LYS A 265 2.33 3.99 -27.76
CA LYS A 265 3.78 4.12 -27.49
C LYS A 265 4.22 3.07 -26.47
N ILE A 266 3.41 2.83 -25.43
CA ILE A 266 3.67 1.81 -24.40
C ILE A 266 3.64 0.42 -25.04
N PHE A 267 2.63 0.07 -25.84
CA PHE A 267 2.59 -1.22 -26.54
C PHE A 267 3.80 -1.43 -27.44
N LYS A 268 4.21 -0.41 -28.20
CA LYS A 268 5.40 -0.46 -29.06
C LYS A 268 6.68 -0.68 -28.24
N HIS A 269 6.82 0.03 -27.11
CA HIS A 269 7.98 -0.11 -26.23
C HIS A 269 8.04 -1.49 -25.56
N LEU A 270 6.89 -2.06 -25.18
CA LEU A 270 6.81 -3.38 -24.55
C LEU A 270 7.07 -4.54 -25.53
N ALA A 271 7.06 -4.29 -26.84
CA ALA A 271 7.30 -5.32 -27.83
C ALA A 271 8.69 -5.99 -27.65
N PRO A 272 8.79 -7.33 -27.84
CA PRO A 272 7.72 -8.23 -28.29
C PRO A 272 6.78 -8.72 -27.17
N ASN A 273 7.08 -8.46 -25.89
CA ASN A 273 6.30 -8.96 -24.76
C ASN A 273 5.19 -7.98 -24.32
N LYS A 274 4.17 -7.84 -25.16
CA LYS A 274 3.01 -6.95 -24.91
C LYS A 274 2.20 -7.33 -23.66
N ARG A 275 2.29 -8.58 -23.18
CA ARG A 275 1.57 -9.06 -21.98
C ARG A 275 1.87 -8.25 -20.72
N ARG A 276 3.00 -7.54 -20.66
CA ARG A 276 3.35 -6.65 -19.54
C ARG A 276 2.40 -5.46 -19.37
N ILE A 277 1.60 -5.12 -20.39
CA ILE A 277 0.57 -4.08 -20.31
C ILE A 277 -0.46 -4.38 -19.21
N THR A 278 -0.67 -5.65 -18.86
CA THR A 278 -1.60 -6.03 -17.80
C THR A 278 -1.20 -5.44 -16.46
N ARG A 279 0.10 -5.23 -16.20
CA ARG A 279 0.57 -4.55 -14.98
C ARG A 279 0.18 -3.07 -14.95
N TYR A 280 0.13 -2.42 -16.13
CA TYR A 280 -0.36 -1.04 -16.24
C TYR A 280 -1.85 -1.01 -15.94
N LEU A 281 -2.62 -1.90 -16.57
CA LEU A 281 -4.06 -2.05 -16.33
C LEU A 281 -4.35 -2.28 -14.84
N THR A 282 -3.70 -3.27 -14.20
CA THR A 282 -3.90 -3.54 -12.77
C THR A 282 -3.58 -2.33 -11.89
N SER A 283 -2.54 -1.56 -12.22
CA SER A 283 -2.13 -0.40 -11.41
C SER A 283 -3.11 0.77 -11.52
N ILE A 284 -3.78 0.96 -12.67
CA ILE A 284 -4.80 2.00 -12.83
C ILE A 284 -6.17 1.53 -12.32
N THR A 285 -6.57 0.29 -12.62
CA THR A 285 -7.91 -0.19 -12.27
C THR A 285 -8.11 -0.42 -10.79
N SER A 286 -7.04 -0.62 -10.01
CA SER A 286 -7.12 -0.74 -8.55
C SER A 286 -7.64 0.51 -7.84
N HIS A 287 -7.70 1.66 -8.53
CA HIS A 287 -8.17 2.94 -8.00
C HIS A 287 -9.38 3.52 -8.74
N MET A 288 -9.84 2.87 -9.81
CA MET A 288 -11.03 3.27 -10.55
C MET A 288 -12.29 2.82 -9.80
N GLN A 289 -13.21 3.76 -9.56
CA GLN A 289 -14.30 3.58 -8.59
C GLN A 289 -15.66 4.09 -9.04
N ASP A 290 -15.75 4.70 -10.22
CA ASP A 290 -17.00 5.23 -10.77
C ASP A 290 -17.27 4.72 -12.19
N VAL A 291 -18.51 4.91 -12.63
CA VAL A 291 -19.03 4.41 -13.92
C VAL A 291 -18.36 5.12 -15.10
N ASP A 292 -17.98 6.38 -14.94
CA ASP A 292 -17.32 7.15 -16.00
C ASP A 292 -15.91 6.60 -16.24
N GLU A 293 -15.17 6.25 -15.18
CA GLU A 293 -13.86 5.59 -15.31
C GLU A 293 -13.96 4.22 -16.00
N LEU A 294 -15.03 3.47 -15.77
CA LEU A 294 -15.30 2.22 -16.48
C LEU A 294 -15.55 2.45 -17.98
N HIS A 295 -16.33 3.48 -18.32
CA HIS A 295 -16.59 3.86 -19.71
C HIS A 295 -15.32 4.36 -20.40
N GLU A 296 -14.53 5.21 -19.75
CA GLU A 296 -13.23 5.69 -20.23
C GLU A 296 -12.30 4.52 -20.58
N LEU A 297 -12.16 3.56 -19.65
CA LEU A 297 -11.31 2.38 -19.86
C LEU A 297 -11.83 1.51 -21.01
N SER A 298 -13.15 1.26 -21.06
CA SER A 298 -13.77 0.48 -22.13
C SER A 298 -13.55 1.12 -23.50
N TYR A 299 -13.74 2.43 -23.58
CA TYR A 299 -13.48 3.21 -24.79
C TYR A 299 -12.02 3.09 -25.24
N LEU A 300 -11.06 3.24 -24.32
CA LEU A 300 -9.63 3.10 -24.62
C LEU A 300 -9.30 1.71 -25.18
N ILE A 301 -9.84 0.66 -24.56
CA ILE A 301 -9.66 -0.73 -25.00
C ILE A 301 -10.26 -0.90 -26.40
N ASP A 302 -11.47 -0.40 -26.62
CA ASP A 302 -12.18 -0.54 -27.89
C ASP A 302 -11.50 0.19 -29.05
N HIS A 303 -10.92 1.37 -28.78
CA HIS A 303 -10.17 2.14 -29.78
C HIS A 303 -8.80 1.54 -30.11
N ASN A 304 -8.28 0.66 -29.25
CA ASN A 304 -6.97 0.02 -29.42
C ASN A 304 -7.12 -1.52 -29.46
N LYS A 305 -8.23 -2.02 -30.02
CA LYS A 305 -8.59 -3.45 -30.07
C LYS A 305 -7.49 -4.35 -30.58
N GLU A 306 -6.78 -3.95 -31.63
CA GLU A 306 -5.69 -4.75 -32.19
C GLU A 306 -4.61 -5.05 -31.14
N ASN A 307 -4.19 -4.02 -30.40
CA ASN A 307 -3.18 -4.16 -29.34
C ASN A 307 -3.70 -4.97 -28.14
N PHE A 308 -4.94 -4.73 -27.71
CA PHE A 308 -5.52 -5.40 -26.54
C PHE A 308 -5.99 -6.84 -26.83
N SER A 309 -6.17 -7.22 -28.11
CA SER A 309 -6.61 -8.57 -28.51
C SER A 309 -5.65 -9.69 -28.08
N GLU A 310 -4.37 -9.38 -27.89
CA GLU A 310 -3.34 -10.33 -27.43
C GLU A 310 -3.36 -10.56 -25.90
N VAL A 311 -4.12 -9.75 -25.16
CA VAL A 311 -4.16 -9.72 -23.68
C VAL A 311 -5.57 -9.76 -23.11
N LYS A 312 -6.52 -10.40 -23.82
CA LYS A 312 -7.96 -10.46 -23.47
C LYS A 312 -8.24 -10.76 -21.99
N GLN A 313 -7.62 -11.81 -21.44
CA GLN A 313 -7.83 -12.18 -20.04
C GLN A 313 -7.46 -11.04 -19.07
N GLY A 314 -6.36 -10.33 -19.32
CA GLY A 314 -5.95 -9.21 -18.48
C GLY A 314 -6.87 -8.01 -18.62
N VAL A 315 -7.47 -7.81 -19.79
CA VAL A 315 -8.49 -6.79 -20.04
C VAL A 315 -9.78 -7.11 -19.30
N GLU A 316 -10.26 -8.35 -19.38
CA GLU A 316 -11.45 -8.82 -18.66
C GLU A 316 -11.29 -8.66 -17.15
N GLN A 317 -10.15 -9.07 -16.61
CA GLN A 317 -9.82 -8.89 -15.17
C GLN A 317 -9.79 -7.42 -14.77
N ALA A 318 -9.24 -6.56 -15.61
CA ALA A 318 -9.16 -5.12 -15.36
C ALA A 318 -10.56 -4.50 -15.28
N LEU A 319 -11.41 -4.76 -16.29
CA LEU A 319 -12.80 -4.28 -16.32
C LEU A 319 -13.61 -4.82 -15.14
N GLU A 320 -13.44 -6.09 -14.78
CA GLU A 320 -14.13 -6.70 -13.65
C GLU A 320 -13.69 -6.08 -12.32
N THR A 321 -12.40 -5.78 -12.16
CA THR A 321 -11.88 -5.06 -10.99
C THR A 321 -12.58 -3.71 -10.82
N VAL A 322 -12.76 -2.95 -11.90
CA VAL A 322 -13.46 -1.65 -11.83
C VAL A 322 -14.92 -1.83 -11.42
N LYS A 323 -15.62 -2.82 -11.97
CA LYS A 323 -17.02 -3.11 -11.59
C LYS A 323 -17.15 -3.49 -10.12
N ILE A 324 -16.26 -4.35 -9.62
CA ILE A 324 -16.19 -4.73 -8.20
C ILE A 324 -15.99 -3.49 -7.33
N ASN A 325 -15.11 -2.58 -7.74
CA ASN A 325 -14.88 -1.35 -7.00
C ASN A 325 -16.12 -0.44 -6.95
N ILE A 326 -16.81 -0.28 -8.09
CA ILE A 326 -18.06 0.48 -8.17
C ILE A 326 -19.12 -0.13 -7.26
N GLN A 327 -19.30 -1.45 -7.32
CA GLN A 327 -20.27 -2.17 -6.48
C GLN A 327 -19.94 -1.99 -4.99
N TRP A 328 -18.67 -2.08 -4.62
CA TRP A 328 -18.24 -1.89 -3.24
C TRP A 328 -18.58 -0.47 -2.74
N GLN A 329 -18.33 0.57 -3.55
CA GLN A 329 -18.67 1.95 -3.19
C GLN A 329 -20.17 2.14 -2.98
N GLN A 330 -21.00 1.56 -3.86
CA GLN A 330 -22.46 1.62 -3.75
C GLN A 330 -22.98 0.92 -2.50
N MET A 331 -22.42 -0.24 -2.15
CA MET A 331 -22.85 -1.03 -0.99
C MET A 331 -22.34 -0.48 0.34
N HIS A 332 -21.09 -0.02 0.40
CA HIS A 332 -20.38 0.23 1.65
C HIS A 332 -19.96 1.69 1.87
N GLY A 333 -19.98 2.53 0.84
CA GLY A 333 -19.49 3.91 0.93
C GLY A 333 -20.14 4.71 2.05
N LYS A 334 -21.47 4.66 2.16
CA LYS A 334 -22.21 5.35 3.23
C LYS A 334 -21.95 4.76 4.61
N SER A 335 -22.02 3.43 4.75
CA SER A 335 -21.87 2.78 6.06
C SER A 335 -20.47 2.98 6.65
N ILE A 336 -19.43 2.93 5.82
CA ILE A 336 -18.05 3.20 6.27
C ILE A 336 -17.87 4.67 6.62
N HIS A 337 -18.49 5.58 5.86
CA HIS A 337 -18.49 6.99 6.21
C HIS A 337 -19.05 7.20 7.63
N ASP A 338 -20.21 6.63 7.93
CA ASP A 338 -20.88 6.74 9.23
C ASP A 338 -20.05 6.10 10.37
N VAL A 339 -19.38 4.97 10.10
CA VAL A 339 -18.49 4.33 11.08
C VAL A 339 -17.26 5.20 11.35
N LEU A 340 -16.61 5.71 10.30
CA LEU A 340 -15.41 6.52 10.43
C LEU A 340 -15.69 7.86 11.11
N GLN A 341 -16.86 8.47 10.86
CA GLN A 341 -17.28 9.70 11.54
C GLN A 341 -17.29 9.58 13.07
N LYS A 342 -17.50 8.38 13.64
CA LYS A 342 -17.41 8.17 15.09
C LYS A 342 -16.01 8.47 15.64
N PHE A 343 -14.97 8.37 14.80
CA PHE A 343 -13.59 8.70 15.12
C PHE A 343 -13.19 10.12 14.74
N SER A 344 -14.10 10.93 14.18
CA SER A 344 -13.83 12.33 13.79
C SER A 344 -13.76 13.31 14.98
N LYS A 345 -14.08 12.86 16.20
CA LYS A 345 -14.09 13.66 17.43
C LYS A 345 -12.88 13.41 18.35
N ILE A 346 -11.74 13.01 17.79
CA ILE A 346 -10.44 13.03 18.48
C ILE A 346 -9.56 14.09 17.85
#